data_AF-A0A660L2L7-F1
#
_entry.id   AF-A0A660L2L7-F1
#
_cell.length_a   1.000
_cell.length_b   1.000
_cell.length_c   1.000
_cell.angle_alpha   90.00
_cell.angle_beta   90.00
_cell.angle_gamma   90.00
#
_symmetry.space_group_name_H-M   'P 1'
#
loop_
_entity.id
_entity.type
_entity.pdbx_description
1 polymer ?
#
loop_
_entity_poly.entity_id
_entity_poly.type
_entity_poly.pdbx_seq_one_letter_code
_entity_poly.pdbx_strand_id
1 'polypeptide(L)'
;MAWELSDLDAERVEHAYDGLLAAAPTELERTAEGQLRALGEAPLRATPGGTAEALLLHRALERGHGHPILVAAILAEVGRRAGLPVGVVAGAAGHFVAHQRLTEALVLDPFTGRLVDADALGVLEWRCGHQVAAELLDALQPRYERVGDLVRALHVARMRTTLPFEDTENAEQRLRALAAKLN
;
A
#
# COMPACT_ATOMS: atom_id res chain seq x y z
N MET A 1 9.64 6.95 -24.89
CA MET A 1 9.57 5.97 -23.78
C MET A 1 9.35 6.72 -22.46
N ALA A 2 8.38 7.65 -22.44
CA ALA A 2 8.12 8.59 -21.33
C ALA A 2 6.61 8.83 -21.13
N TRP A 3 5.76 8.06 -21.82
CA TRP A 3 4.31 8.30 -21.89
C TRP A 3 3.49 7.38 -20.96
N GLU A 4 4.08 6.32 -20.38
CA GLU A 4 3.37 5.39 -19.49
C GLU A 4 3.15 5.93 -18.06
N LEU A 5 3.79 7.04 -17.69
CA LEU A 5 3.53 7.78 -16.45
C LEU A 5 2.75 9.09 -16.68
N SER A 6 2.32 9.37 -17.92
CA SER A 6 1.72 10.67 -18.29
C SER A 6 0.35 10.98 -17.66
N ASP A 7 -0.27 10.00 -16.99
CA ASP A 7 -1.53 10.18 -16.26
C ASP A 7 -1.34 10.44 -14.75
N LEU A 8 -0.11 10.32 -14.22
CA LEU A 8 0.15 10.57 -12.81
C LEU A 8 0.53 12.03 -12.59
N ASP A 9 -0.47 12.84 -12.28
CA ASP A 9 -0.29 14.21 -11.83
C ASP A 9 0.25 14.20 -10.38
N ALA A 10 1.55 14.43 -10.25
CA ALA A 10 2.23 14.44 -8.96
C ALA A 10 1.70 15.56 -8.04
N GLU A 11 1.36 16.73 -8.59
CA GLU A 11 0.79 17.83 -7.80
C GLU A 11 -0.59 17.44 -7.26
N ARG A 12 -1.41 16.79 -8.09
CA ARG A 12 -2.72 16.27 -7.65
C ARG A 12 -2.58 15.21 -6.57
N VAL A 13 -1.58 14.32 -6.67
CA VAL A 13 -1.31 13.30 -5.64
C VAL A 13 -0.89 13.95 -4.33
N GLU A 14 0.04 14.92 -4.37
CA GLU A 14 0.48 15.65 -3.18
C GLU A 14 -0.68 16.43 -2.54
N HIS A 15 -1.50 17.11 -3.35
CA HIS A 15 -2.69 17.81 -2.86
C HIS A 15 -3.69 16.85 -2.18
N ALA A 16 -3.85 15.64 -2.71
CA ALA A 16 -4.69 14.62 -2.08
C ALA A 16 -4.11 14.13 -0.74
N TYR A 17 -2.78 13.99 -0.63
CA TYR A 17 -2.13 13.73 0.65
C TYR A 17 -2.33 14.87 1.65
N ASP A 18 -2.24 16.12 1.22
CA ASP A 18 -2.51 17.29 2.08
C ASP A 18 -3.96 17.28 2.58
N GLY A 19 -4.91 16.90 1.73
CA GLY A 19 -6.31 16.71 2.12
C GLY A 19 -6.48 15.61 3.18
N LEU A 20 -5.80 14.48 3.03
CA LEU A 20 -5.80 13.41 4.04
C LEU A 20 -5.12 13.84 5.35
N LEU A 21 -4.03 14.61 5.27
CA LEU A 21 -3.34 15.15 6.44
C LEU A 21 -4.19 16.17 7.18
N ALA A 22 -4.90 17.04 6.47
CA ALA A 22 -5.82 18.01 7.08
C ALA A 22 -7.03 17.33 7.74
N ALA A 23 -7.43 16.16 7.22
CA ALA A 23 -8.47 15.33 7.83
C ALA A 23 -7.94 14.43 8.97
N ALA A 24 -6.64 14.13 8.99
CA ALA A 24 -6.00 13.38 10.05
C ALA A 24 -5.83 14.27 11.29
N PRO A 25 -6.11 13.76 12.51
CA PRO A 25 -5.94 14.56 13.72
C PRO A 25 -4.50 15.05 13.92
N THR A 26 -4.36 16.36 13.98
CA THR A 26 -3.12 17.09 14.28
C THR A 26 -2.84 17.06 15.78
N GLU A 27 -1.72 16.45 16.21
CA GLU A 27 -1.05 16.55 17.54
C GLU A 27 -1.88 16.37 18.85
N LEU A 28 -3.21 16.32 18.81
CA LEU A 28 -4.07 16.40 19.99
C LEU A 28 -4.18 15.08 20.74
N GLU A 29 -3.91 13.95 20.09
CA GLU A 29 -3.94 12.64 20.71
C GLU A 29 -2.54 12.26 21.23
N ARG A 30 -2.36 12.37 22.55
CA ARG A 30 -1.05 12.17 23.22
C ARG A 30 -0.63 10.70 23.30
N THR A 31 -1.53 9.75 23.05
CA THR A 31 -1.26 8.32 23.17
C THR A 31 -1.06 7.67 21.80
N ALA A 32 -0.21 6.66 21.73
CA ALA A 32 0.03 5.88 20.51
C ALA A 32 -1.26 5.25 19.95
N GLU A 33 -2.12 4.76 20.84
CA GLU A 33 -3.42 4.19 20.49
C GLU A 33 -4.35 5.24 19.88
N GLY A 34 -4.38 6.43 20.50
CA GLY A 34 -5.14 7.56 19.98
C GLY A 34 -4.66 7.99 18.60
N GLN A 35 -3.34 8.11 18.42
CA GLN A 35 -2.72 8.41 17.12
C GLN A 35 -3.11 7.40 16.02
N LEU A 36 -3.23 6.11 16.33
CA LEU A 36 -3.75 5.13 15.36
C LEU A 36 -5.25 5.26 15.11
N ARG A 37 -6.08 5.54 16.14
CA ARG A 37 -7.51 5.79 15.95
C ARG A 37 -7.74 7.00 15.07
N ALA A 38 -7.05 8.08 15.36
CA ALA A 38 -6.98 9.30 14.59
C ALA A 38 -6.69 9.02 13.10
N LEU A 39 -5.66 8.22 12.82
CA LEU A 39 -5.33 7.81 11.47
C LEU A 39 -6.45 6.99 10.80
N GLY A 40 -7.17 6.19 11.57
CA GLY A 40 -8.34 5.44 11.12
C GLY A 40 -9.53 6.30 10.68
N GLU A 41 -9.62 7.55 11.14
CA GLU A 41 -10.68 8.49 10.72
C GLU A 41 -10.42 9.12 9.34
N ALA A 42 -9.21 8.97 8.77
CA ALA A 42 -8.92 9.44 7.42
C ALA A 42 -9.94 8.85 6.42
N PRO A 43 -10.44 9.63 5.43
CA PRO A 43 -11.49 9.21 4.49
C PRO A 43 -10.95 8.28 3.38
N LEU A 44 -10.23 7.23 3.77
CA LEU A 44 -9.62 6.23 2.90
C LEU A 44 -9.89 4.82 3.46
N ARG A 45 -10.47 3.94 2.64
CA ARG A 45 -10.80 2.56 3.07
C ARG A 45 -10.34 1.49 2.09
N ALA A 46 -9.98 0.33 2.61
CA ALA A 46 -9.69 -0.82 1.79
C ALA A 46 -10.98 -1.48 1.27
N THR A 47 -10.93 -1.99 0.04
CA THR A 47 -11.99 -2.78 -0.58
C THR A 47 -11.44 -4.12 -1.04
N PRO A 48 -12.18 -5.22 -0.88
CA PRO A 48 -11.70 -6.54 -1.27
C PRO A 48 -11.62 -6.67 -2.79
N GLY A 49 -10.57 -7.33 -3.28
CA GLY A 49 -10.43 -7.67 -4.70
C GLY A 49 -10.15 -6.46 -5.60
N GLY A 50 -10.77 -6.44 -6.78
CA GLY A 50 -10.68 -5.34 -7.74
C GLY A 50 -9.77 -5.56 -8.95
N THR A 51 -9.90 -4.64 -9.91
CA THR A 51 -9.07 -4.55 -11.11
C THR A 51 -7.68 -3.99 -10.75
N ALA A 52 -6.80 -3.87 -11.75
CA ALA A 52 -5.50 -3.21 -11.57
C ALA A 52 -5.63 -1.81 -10.95
N GLU A 53 -6.73 -1.09 -11.24
CA GLU A 53 -6.96 0.26 -10.73
C GLU A 53 -7.05 0.36 -9.20
N ALA A 54 -7.48 -0.71 -8.52
CA ALA A 54 -7.56 -0.73 -7.06
C ALA A 54 -6.16 -0.63 -6.41
N LEU A 55 -5.09 -0.93 -7.14
CA LEU A 55 -3.70 -0.85 -6.71
C LEU A 55 -2.99 0.42 -7.19
N LEU A 56 -3.68 1.34 -7.87
CA LEU A 56 -3.09 2.58 -8.37
C LEU A 56 -3.31 3.73 -7.37
N LEU A 57 -2.22 4.35 -6.90
CA LEU A 57 -2.23 5.41 -5.90
C LEU A 57 -3.21 6.55 -6.24
N HIS A 58 -3.07 7.14 -7.43
CA HIS A 58 -3.91 8.26 -7.86
C HIS A 58 -5.41 7.90 -7.88
N ARG A 59 -5.77 6.67 -8.24
CA ARG A 59 -7.16 6.20 -8.22
C ARG A 59 -7.68 5.98 -6.82
N ALA A 60 -6.85 5.43 -5.93
CA ALA A 60 -7.25 5.21 -4.54
C ALA A 60 -7.49 6.54 -3.82
N LEU A 61 -6.61 7.52 -4.02
CA LEU A 61 -6.75 8.88 -3.49
C LEU A 61 -7.98 9.60 -4.07
N GLU A 62 -8.20 9.50 -5.38
CA GLU A 62 -9.37 10.10 -6.05
C GLU A 62 -10.70 9.52 -5.54
N ARG A 63 -10.76 8.22 -5.27
CA ARG A 63 -11.99 7.50 -4.90
C ARG A 63 -12.21 7.39 -3.39
N GLY A 64 -11.19 7.67 -2.57
CA GLY A 64 -11.23 7.39 -1.13
C GLY A 64 -11.25 5.90 -0.80
N HIS A 65 -10.90 5.02 -1.74
CA HIS A 65 -10.78 3.59 -1.47
C HIS A 65 -9.84 2.84 -2.41
N GLY A 66 -9.24 1.74 -1.96
CA GLY A 66 -8.28 0.97 -2.75
C GLY A 66 -8.02 -0.45 -2.21
N HIS A 67 -7.00 -1.11 -2.76
CA HIS A 67 -6.57 -2.43 -2.30
C HIS A 67 -5.94 -2.33 -0.89
N PRO A 68 -6.11 -3.34 -0.01
CA PRO A 68 -5.61 -3.30 1.37
C PRO A 68 -4.13 -2.96 1.51
N ILE A 69 -3.27 -3.57 0.68
CA ILE A 69 -1.83 -3.28 0.63
C ILE A 69 -1.57 -1.77 0.40
N LEU A 70 -2.28 -1.18 -0.56
CA LEU A 70 -2.09 0.22 -0.94
C LEU A 70 -2.65 1.16 0.14
N VAL A 71 -3.83 0.85 0.69
CA VAL A 71 -4.43 1.68 1.74
C VAL A 71 -3.59 1.67 3.01
N ALA A 72 -3.07 0.52 3.43
CA ALA A 72 -2.12 0.43 4.55
C ALA A 72 -0.88 1.30 4.29
N ALA A 73 -0.33 1.27 3.07
CA ALA A 73 0.82 2.08 2.69
C ALA A 73 0.51 3.59 2.74
N ILE A 74 -0.64 4.02 2.21
CA ILE A 74 -1.06 5.43 2.22
C ILE A 74 -1.29 5.91 3.65
N LEU A 75 -1.99 5.13 4.49
CA LEU A 75 -2.22 5.50 5.88
C LEU A 75 -0.91 5.59 6.67
N ALA A 76 0.00 4.63 6.49
CA ALA A 76 1.32 4.70 7.10
C ALA A 76 2.09 5.95 6.64
N GLU A 77 2.02 6.31 5.35
CA GLU A 77 2.65 7.51 4.82
C GLU A 77 2.02 8.80 5.35
N VAL A 78 0.69 8.87 5.46
CA VAL A 78 -0.03 9.99 6.10
C VAL A 78 0.42 10.14 7.54
N GLY A 79 0.45 9.06 8.32
CA GLY A 79 0.92 9.11 9.70
C GLY A 79 2.37 9.55 9.81
N ARG A 80 3.26 9.05 8.94
CA ARG A 80 4.67 9.46 8.90
C ARG A 80 4.83 10.94 8.57
N ARG A 81 4.08 11.45 7.60
CA ARG A 81 4.05 12.89 7.25
C ARG A 81 3.51 13.75 8.39
N ALA A 82 2.60 13.21 9.20
CA ALA A 82 2.13 13.82 10.44
C ALA A 82 3.09 13.65 11.64
N GLY A 83 4.29 13.09 11.43
CA GLY A 83 5.30 12.89 12.48
C GLY A 83 5.04 11.69 13.41
N LEU A 84 4.07 10.83 13.08
CA LEU A 84 3.74 9.65 13.86
C LEU A 84 4.73 8.51 13.54
N PRO A 85 5.26 7.79 14.55
CA PRO A 85 6.15 6.64 14.36
C PRO A 85 5.33 5.39 14.00
N VAL A 86 4.66 5.42 12.85
CA VAL A 86 3.84 4.32 12.32
C VAL A 86 4.48 3.68 11.09
N GLY A 87 4.04 2.48 10.75
CA GLY A 87 4.45 1.79 9.53
C GLY A 87 3.58 0.58 9.24
N VAL A 88 3.83 -0.05 8.10
CA VAL A 88 3.08 -1.23 7.66
C VAL A 88 3.59 -2.47 8.39
N VAL A 89 2.67 -3.27 8.91
CA VAL A 89 2.91 -4.65 9.33
C VAL A 89 2.05 -5.59 8.49
N ALA A 90 2.56 -6.77 8.18
CA ALA A 90 1.82 -7.74 7.38
C ALA A 90 2.10 -9.18 7.77
N GLY A 91 1.09 -10.03 7.58
CA GLY A 91 1.16 -11.48 7.80
C GLY A 91 0.09 -12.19 6.96
N ALA A 92 -0.24 -13.43 7.33
CA ALA A 92 -1.24 -14.23 6.59
C ALA A 92 -2.63 -13.57 6.54
N ALA A 93 -2.97 -12.77 7.55
CA ALA A 93 -4.25 -12.06 7.64
C ALA A 93 -4.31 -10.79 6.76
N GLY A 94 -3.20 -10.34 6.18
CA GLY A 94 -3.13 -9.15 5.33
C GLY A 94 -2.21 -8.06 5.89
N HIS A 95 -2.54 -6.81 5.55
CA HIS A 95 -1.72 -5.62 5.79
C HIS A 95 -2.43 -4.67 6.73
N PHE A 96 -1.71 -4.16 7.72
CA PHE A 96 -2.21 -3.29 8.78
C PHE A 96 -1.22 -2.15 9.04
N VAL A 97 -1.63 -1.14 9.79
CA VAL A 97 -0.74 -0.09 10.26
C VAL A 97 -0.50 -0.26 11.76
N ALA A 98 0.77 -0.36 12.16
CA ALA A 98 1.17 -0.44 13.55
C ALA A 98 1.88 0.84 13.99
N HIS A 99 1.90 1.08 15.30
CA HIS A 99 2.59 2.20 15.92
C HIS A 99 3.76 1.70 16.76
N GLN A 100 4.98 2.17 16.50
CA GLN A 100 6.21 1.65 17.11
C GLN A 100 6.28 1.83 18.63
N ARG A 101 5.53 2.79 19.17
CA ARG A 101 5.49 3.09 20.61
C ARG A 101 4.27 2.49 21.33
N LEU A 102 3.42 1.74 20.64
CA LEU A 102 2.27 1.09 21.27
C LEU A 102 2.73 -0.23 21.89
N THR A 103 2.36 -0.46 23.15
CA THR A 103 2.71 -1.68 23.88
C THR A 103 1.64 -2.76 23.77
N GLU A 104 0.40 -2.32 23.59
CA GLU A 104 -0.76 -3.15 23.34
C GLU A 104 -0.66 -3.76 21.93
N ALA A 105 -1.08 -5.02 21.79
CA ALA A 105 -1.14 -5.72 20.52
C ALA A 105 -2.31 -5.21 19.66
N LEU A 106 -2.32 -3.93 19.29
CA LEU A 106 -3.34 -3.35 18.42
C LEU A 106 -2.72 -2.84 17.12
N VAL A 107 -3.44 -3.07 16.03
CA VAL A 107 -3.10 -2.55 14.71
C VAL A 107 -4.34 -1.90 14.08
N LEU A 108 -4.12 -0.91 13.23
CA LEU A 108 -5.17 -0.28 12.46
C LEU A 108 -5.50 -1.14 11.23
N ASP A 109 -6.75 -1.57 11.13
CA ASP A 109 -7.30 -2.30 9.99
C ASP A 109 -7.72 -1.35 8.85
N PRO A 110 -7.11 -1.45 7.65
CA PRO A 110 -7.46 -0.63 6.49
C PRO A 110 -8.91 -0.78 6.01
N PHE A 111 -9.57 -1.92 6.25
CA PHE A 111 -10.95 -2.14 5.81
C PHE A 111 -11.94 -1.33 6.64
N THR A 112 -11.78 -1.37 7.96
CA THR A 112 -12.73 -0.77 8.90
C THR A 112 -12.32 0.63 9.35
N GLY A 113 -11.02 0.96 9.27
CA GLY A 113 -10.45 2.14 9.91
C GLY A 113 -10.43 2.03 11.44
N ARG A 114 -10.56 0.82 11.99
CA ARG A 114 -10.62 0.57 13.43
C ARG A 114 -9.39 -0.19 13.91
N LEU A 115 -9.10 -0.04 15.21
CA LEU A 115 -8.11 -0.88 15.86
C LEU A 115 -8.64 -2.28 16.06
N VAL A 116 -7.81 -3.26 15.77
CA VAL A 116 -8.08 -4.68 15.96
C VAL A 116 -6.93 -5.32 16.74
N ASP A 117 -7.25 -6.40 17.43
CA ASP A 117 -6.27 -7.20 18.18
C ASP A 117 -5.33 -7.94 17.21
N ALA A 118 -4.03 -7.64 17.30
CA ALA A 118 -2.99 -8.22 16.48
C ALA A 118 -2.73 -9.69 16.81
N ASP A 119 -2.94 -10.13 18.05
CA ASP A 119 -2.73 -11.52 18.45
C ASP A 119 -3.75 -12.44 17.77
N ALA A 120 -4.96 -11.94 17.50
CA ALA A 120 -5.99 -12.64 16.76
C ALA A 120 -5.70 -12.78 15.25
N LEU A 121 -4.71 -12.02 14.72
CA LEU A 121 -4.34 -12.00 13.30
C LEU A 121 -3.15 -12.94 12.98
N GLY A 122 -2.56 -13.55 13.99
CA GLY A 122 -1.36 -14.38 13.87
C GLY A 122 -0.08 -13.54 13.79
N VAL A 123 0.99 -14.12 13.22
CA VAL A 123 2.29 -13.44 13.15
C VAL A 123 2.25 -12.32 12.13
N LEU A 124 2.51 -11.10 12.60
CA LEU A 124 2.69 -9.91 11.78
C LEU A 124 4.14 -9.45 11.83
N GLU A 125 4.68 -9.04 10.68
CA GLU A 125 6.06 -8.54 10.56
C GLU A 125 6.05 -7.13 10.01
N TRP A 126 6.99 -6.30 10.47
CA TRP A 126 7.23 -4.98 9.89
C TRP A 126 7.66 -5.09 8.44
N ARG A 127 7.08 -4.26 7.59
CA ARG A 127 7.40 -4.17 6.17
C ARG A 127 8.08 -2.84 5.87
N CYS A 128 9.27 -2.90 5.27
CA CYS A 128 9.93 -1.72 4.73
C CYS A 128 9.28 -1.31 3.40
N GLY A 129 9.54 -0.09 2.93
CA GLY A 129 8.94 0.43 1.69
C GLY A 129 9.20 -0.47 0.47
N HIS A 130 10.38 -1.09 0.37
CA HIS A 130 10.70 -2.01 -0.73
C HIS A 130 9.84 -3.29 -0.71
N GLN A 131 9.53 -3.83 0.47
CA GLN A 131 8.67 -5.00 0.62
C GLN A 131 7.22 -4.67 0.22
N VAL A 132 6.68 -3.55 0.71
CA VAL A 132 5.32 -3.12 0.36
C VAL A 132 5.22 -2.83 -1.15
N ALA A 133 6.22 -2.17 -1.74
CA ALA A 133 6.27 -1.94 -3.18
C ALA A 133 6.34 -3.24 -3.98
N ALA A 134 7.15 -4.21 -3.53
CA ALA A 134 7.23 -5.53 -4.13
C ALA A 134 5.86 -6.23 -4.13
N GLU A 135 5.18 -6.27 -2.99
CA GLU A 135 3.86 -6.88 -2.83
C GLU A 135 2.79 -6.19 -3.69
N LEU A 136 2.84 -4.86 -3.84
CA LEU A 136 1.97 -4.10 -4.73
C LEU A 136 2.18 -4.51 -6.20
N LEU A 137 3.44 -4.60 -6.65
CA LEU A 137 3.77 -4.98 -8.02
C LEU A 137 3.40 -6.46 -8.29
N ASP A 138 3.67 -7.34 -7.33
CA ASP A 138 3.31 -8.76 -7.39
C ASP A 138 1.79 -8.95 -7.41
N ALA A 139 1.04 -8.09 -6.73
CA ALA A 139 -0.41 -8.06 -6.83
C ALA A 139 -0.88 -7.49 -8.17
N LEU A 140 -0.21 -6.47 -8.72
CA LEU A 140 -0.65 -5.74 -9.91
C LEU A 140 -0.46 -6.55 -11.20
N GLN A 141 0.67 -7.22 -11.35
CA GLN A 141 1.02 -8.00 -12.55
C GLN A 141 -0.08 -8.98 -13.00
N PRO A 142 -0.57 -9.93 -12.16
CA PRO A 142 -1.60 -10.87 -12.59
C PRO A 142 -2.94 -10.19 -12.92
N ARG A 143 -3.18 -8.95 -12.48
CA ARG A 143 -4.40 -8.22 -12.86
C ARG A 143 -4.32 -7.69 -14.28
N TYR A 144 -3.14 -7.24 -14.73
CA TYR A 144 -2.91 -6.88 -16.12
C TYR A 144 -2.92 -8.10 -17.04
N GLU A 145 -2.31 -9.22 -16.62
CA GLU A 145 -2.36 -10.48 -17.38
C GLU A 145 -3.81 -10.95 -17.62
N ARG A 146 -4.68 -10.87 -16.59
CA ARG A 146 -6.09 -11.29 -16.70
C ARG A 146 -6.90 -10.52 -17.74
N VAL A 147 -6.54 -9.27 -18.02
CA VAL A 147 -7.24 -8.44 -19.03
C VAL A 147 -6.49 -8.40 -20.37
N GLY A 148 -5.44 -9.21 -20.53
CA GLY A 148 -4.64 -9.28 -21.75
C GLY A 148 -3.68 -8.11 -21.96
N ASP A 149 -3.49 -7.23 -20.96
CA ASP A 149 -2.57 -6.10 -21.06
C ASP A 149 -1.14 -6.54 -20.73
N LEU A 150 -0.55 -7.31 -21.66
CA LEU A 150 0.79 -7.87 -21.49
C LEU A 150 1.88 -6.81 -21.46
N VAL A 151 1.67 -5.64 -22.09
CA VAL A 151 2.61 -4.52 -22.06
C VAL A 151 2.74 -3.98 -20.65
N ARG A 152 1.61 -3.66 -19.98
CA ARG A 152 1.65 -3.22 -18.58
C ARG A 152 2.10 -4.32 -17.63
N ALA A 153 1.72 -5.57 -17.87
CA ALA A 153 2.21 -6.70 -17.07
C ALA A 153 3.75 -6.81 -17.11
N LEU A 154 4.35 -6.67 -18.29
CA LEU A 154 5.80 -6.65 -18.46
C LEU A 154 6.47 -5.43 -17.82
N HIS A 155 5.85 -4.26 -17.94
CA HIS A 155 6.35 -3.05 -17.28
C HIS A 155 6.43 -3.26 -15.76
N VAL A 156 5.36 -3.77 -15.15
CA VAL A 156 5.31 -4.09 -13.72
C VAL A 156 6.37 -5.13 -13.34
N ALA A 157 6.52 -6.20 -14.12
CA ALA A 157 7.54 -7.22 -13.88
C ALA A 157 8.96 -6.64 -13.94
N ARG A 158 9.24 -5.70 -14.86
CA ARG A 158 10.52 -4.99 -14.93
C ARG A 158 10.75 -4.09 -13.72
N MET A 159 9.75 -3.33 -13.28
CA MET A 159 9.87 -2.53 -12.06
C MET A 159 10.15 -3.42 -10.85
N ARG A 160 9.53 -4.60 -10.78
CA ARG A 160 9.72 -5.53 -9.66
C ARG A 160 11.16 -6.02 -9.53
N THR A 161 11.93 -6.12 -10.63
CA THR A 161 13.35 -6.49 -10.60
C THR A 161 14.28 -5.37 -10.16
N THR A 162 13.82 -4.11 -10.11
CA THR A 162 14.65 -2.98 -9.66
C THR A 162 14.61 -2.77 -8.15
N LEU A 163 13.72 -3.47 -7.43
CA LEU A 163 13.60 -3.34 -5.98
C LEU A 163 14.68 -4.17 -5.26
N PRO A 164 15.45 -3.59 -4.32
CA PRO A 164 16.49 -4.28 -3.59
C PRO A 164 15.90 -5.12 -2.45
N PHE A 165 15.31 -6.27 -2.77
CA PHE A 165 14.77 -7.22 -1.78
C PHE A 165 15.12 -8.67 -2.12
N GLU A 166 15.10 -9.54 -1.11
CA GLU A 166 15.73 -10.88 -1.09
C GLU A 166 15.28 -11.80 -2.25
N ASP A 167 14.11 -11.56 -2.84
CA ASP A 167 13.54 -12.41 -3.90
C ASP A 167 13.74 -11.84 -5.32
N THR A 168 14.95 -11.40 -5.63
CA THR A 168 15.26 -10.84 -6.97
C THR A 168 15.24 -11.91 -8.06
N GLU A 169 15.69 -13.13 -7.77
CA GLU A 169 15.71 -14.22 -8.76
C GLU A 169 14.31 -14.64 -9.23
N ASN A 170 13.32 -14.72 -8.33
CA ASN A 170 11.94 -15.02 -8.71
C ASN A 170 11.36 -13.91 -9.58
N ALA A 171 11.63 -12.65 -9.24
CA ALA A 171 11.20 -11.51 -10.04
C ALA A 171 11.75 -11.58 -11.48
N GLU A 172 13.03 -11.94 -11.64
CA GLU A 172 13.62 -12.14 -12.97
C GLU A 172 13.00 -13.33 -13.73
N GLN A 173 12.74 -14.44 -13.05
CA GLN A 173 12.09 -15.60 -13.66
C GLN A 173 10.69 -15.25 -14.18
N ARG A 174 9.91 -14.48 -13.41
CA ARG A 174 8.59 -13.98 -13.83
C ARG A 174 8.70 -13.07 -15.05
N LEU A 175 9.66 -12.15 -15.06
CA LEU A 175 9.92 -11.27 -16.20
C LEU A 175 10.25 -12.07 -17.47
N ARG A 176 11.13 -13.08 -17.37
CA ARG A 176 11.49 -13.97 -18.48
C ARG A 176 10.28 -14.74 -19.00
N ALA A 177 9.47 -15.30 -18.10
CA ALA A 177 8.27 -16.04 -18.45
C ALA A 177 7.23 -15.16 -19.19
N LEU A 178 7.03 -13.91 -18.75
CA LEU A 178 6.16 -12.96 -19.43
C LEU A 178 6.70 -12.54 -20.80
N ALA A 179 8.01 -12.28 -20.91
CA ALA A 179 8.62 -11.88 -22.17
C ALA A 179 8.48 -12.96 -23.25
N ALA A 180 8.55 -14.24 -22.85
CA ALA A 180 8.34 -15.36 -23.75
C ALA A 180 6.91 -15.43 -24.31
N LYS A 181 5.89 -14.84 -23.66
CA LYS A 181 4.51 -14.81 -24.16
C LYS A 181 4.28 -13.80 -25.30
N LEU A 182 5.22 -12.88 -25.53
CA LEU A 182 5.13 -11.86 -26.60
C LEU A 182 5.84 -12.27 -27.90
N ASN A 183 6.62 -13.36 -27.88
CA ASN A 183 7.32 -13.91 -29.04
C ASN A 183 6.50 -15.06 -29.65
#